data_AF-A0A5J4PEM4-F1
#
_entry.id   AF-A0A5J4PEM4-F1
#
_cell.length_a   1.000
_cell.length_b   1.000
_cell.length_c   1.000
_cell.angle_alpha   90.00
_cell.angle_beta   90.00
_cell.angle_gamma   90.00
#
_symmetry.space_group_name_H-M   'P 1'
#
loop_
_entity.id
_entity.type
_entity.pdbx_description
1 polymer ?
#
loop_
_entity_poly.entity_id
_entity_poly.type
_entity_poly.pdbx_seq_one_letter_code
_entity_poly.pdbx_strand_id
1 'polypeptide(L)'
;IFSLQVSTINYDYPSNIIYSWKLEGFYDEWSKAGNERVIRLTNLNSGKYTLYVRAISNEDKRTVIKERSIDIIVDAPFWRTGWAILIYTIVFILVLIFVYHWLILRKQKKISEEKIDFFINTAHDIRTPLTLIKAPLEDVSESENLTQTGHSNVDTALRNVNLLLRLTTNLINFQKADLYAAELYIAEHEVKAFIEEIADSFRSYAEMQNIEFTCKSDFQYLNVWFDKEVYFFFGYLFLLSQ
;
A
#
# COMPACT_ATOMS: atom_id res chain seq x y z
N ILE A 1 -42.21 1.50 -11.84
CA ILE A 1 -43.60 1.85 -12.21
C ILE A 1 -43.66 1.80 -13.72
N PHE A 2 -44.55 1.01 -14.30
CA PHE A 2 -44.71 0.87 -15.75
C PHE A 2 -46.14 1.24 -16.12
N SER A 3 -46.34 1.92 -17.26
CA SER A 3 -47.67 2.34 -17.71
C SER A 3 -47.88 2.06 -19.19
N LEU A 4 -49.03 1.48 -19.53
CA LEU A 4 -49.45 1.27 -20.91
C LEU A 4 -50.67 2.14 -21.22
N GLN A 5 -50.69 2.71 -22.43
CA GLN A 5 -51.83 3.45 -22.93
C GLN A 5 -52.57 2.64 -24.00
N VAL A 6 -53.90 2.63 -23.92
CA VAL A 6 -54.78 1.88 -24.81
C VAL A 6 -55.62 2.84 -25.66
N SER A 7 -55.80 2.51 -26.94
CA SER A 7 -56.66 3.24 -27.88
C SER A 7 -57.37 2.29 -28.84
N THR A 8 -58.65 2.56 -29.13
CA THR A 8 -59.39 1.94 -30.24
C THR A 8 -59.30 2.79 -31.50
N ILE A 9 -59.47 2.16 -32.67
CA ILE A 9 -59.45 2.81 -34.00
C ILE A 9 -60.84 3.37 -34.39
N ASN A 10 -61.84 3.27 -33.51
CA ASN A 10 -63.21 3.72 -33.82
C ASN A 10 -63.35 5.24 -33.54
N TYR A 11 -63.57 6.03 -34.59
CA TYR A 11 -63.63 7.50 -34.54
C TYR A 11 -65.05 8.06 -34.40
N ASP A 12 -66.09 7.24 -34.59
CA ASP A 12 -67.47 7.74 -34.69
C ASP A 12 -68.04 8.16 -33.31
N TYR A 13 -67.70 7.44 -32.23
CA TYR A 13 -68.12 7.76 -30.86
C TYR A 13 -67.09 7.34 -29.80
N PRO A 14 -65.96 8.07 -29.66
CA PRO A 14 -64.86 7.70 -28.76
C PRO A 14 -65.19 7.81 -27.26
N SER A 15 -66.32 8.46 -26.92
CA SER A 15 -66.85 8.57 -25.55
C SER A 15 -67.68 7.35 -25.10
N ASN A 16 -68.04 6.46 -26.05
CA ASN A 16 -68.92 5.32 -25.79
C ASN A 16 -68.16 3.99 -25.62
N ILE A 17 -66.84 4.05 -25.45
CA ILE A 17 -65.97 2.88 -25.30
C ILE A 17 -65.30 2.94 -23.93
N ILE A 18 -65.59 1.92 -23.12
CA ILE A 18 -64.94 1.70 -21.83
C ILE A 18 -63.92 0.57 -21.96
N TYR A 19 -62.82 0.69 -21.22
CA TYR A 19 -61.73 -0.26 -21.23
C TYR A 19 -61.70 -1.05 -19.93
N SER A 20 -61.39 -2.34 -20.03
CA SER A 20 -61.14 -3.23 -18.90
C SER A 20 -59.91 -4.05 -19.22
N TRP A 21 -59.09 -4.33 -18.22
CA TRP A 21 -57.83 -5.04 -18.37
C TRP A 21 -57.68 -6.10 -17.29
N LYS A 22 -56.90 -7.13 -17.60
CA LYS A 22 -56.55 -8.23 -16.70
C LYS A 22 -55.06 -8.53 -16.86
N LEU A 23 -54.35 -8.78 -15.76
CA LEU A 23 -52.94 -9.14 -15.80
C LEU A 23 -52.74 -10.53 -15.19
N GLU A 24 -52.74 -11.53 -16.07
CA GLU A 24 -52.55 -12.92 -15.69
C GLU A 24 -51.15 -13.12 -15.11
N GLY A 25 -51.07 -13.77 -13.94
CA GLY A 25 -49.84 -13.94 -13.16
C GLY A 25 -49.61 -12.91 -12.05
N PHE A 26 -50.43 -11.85 -11.95
CA PHE A 26 -50.44 -10.90 -10.83
C PHE A 26 -51.85 -10.70 -10.25
N TYR A 27 -52.85 -10.47 -11.12
CA TYR A 27 -54.25 -10.28 -10.74
C TYR A 27 -55.17 -10.84 -11.83
N ASP A 28 -55.84 -11.96 -11.50
CA ASP A 28 -56.58 -12.76 -12.49
C ASP A 28 -58.02 -12.32 -12.73
N GLU A 29 -58.47 -11.25 -12.07
CA GLU A 29 -59.78 -10.64 -12.28
C GLU A 29 -59.69 -9.43 -13.21
N TRP A 30 -60.79 -9.17 -13.93
CA TRP A 30 -60.91 -8.00 -14.79
C TRP A 30 -61.08 -6.73 -13.96
N SER A 31 -60.31 -5.70 -14.28
CA SER A 31 -60.45 -4.38 -13.68
C SER A 31 -61.81 -3.75 -14.02
N LYS A 32 -62.25 -2.84 -13.16
CA LYS A 32 -63.50 -2.08 -13.34
C LYS A 32 -63.46 -1.34 -14.67
N ALA A 33 -64.46 -1.59 -15.52
CA ALA A 33 -64.57 -0.94 -16.81
C ALA A 33 -64.78 0.57 -16.63
N GLY A 34 -63.92 1.38 -17.27
CA GLY A 34 -63.96 2.83 -17.17
C GLY A 34 -63.38 3.52 -18.40
N ASN A 35 -63.43 4.85 -18.41
CA ASN A 35 -62.87 5.68 -19.48
C ASN A 35 -61.36 5.93 -19.32
N GLU A 36 -60.73 5.32 -18.31
CA GLU A 36 -59.29 5.42 -18.11
C GLU A 36 -58.55 4.65 -19.21
N ARG A 37 -57.69 5.38 -19.94
CA ARG A 37 -56.90 4.82 -21.04
C ARG A 37 -55.49 4.42 -20.63
N VAL A 38 -55.09 4.68 -19.37
CA VAL A 38 -53.74 4.45 -18.85
C VAL A 38 -53.78 3.37 -17.77
N ILE A 39 -53.16 2.23 -18.06
CA ILE A 39 -53.01 1.12 -17.12
C ILE A 39 -51.68 1.31 -16.41
N ARG A 40 -51.71 1.51 -15.08
CA ARG A 40 -50.51 1.66 -14.25
C ARG A 40 -50.25 0.37 -13.49
N LEU A 41 -49.09 -0.23 -13.73
CA LEU A 41 -48.62 -1.44 -13.06
C LEU A 41 -47.44 -1.08 -12.17
N THR A 42 -47.55 -1.40 -10.88
CA THR A 42 -46.54 -1.13 -9.86
C THR A 42 -46.18 -2.42 -9.15
N ASN A 43 -44.91 -2.56 -8.77
CA ASN A 43 -44.44 -3.66 -7.93
C ASN A 43 -44.66 -5.07 -8.50
N LEU A 44 -44.43 -5.24 -9.81
CA LEU A 44 -44.41 -6.56 -10.44
C LEU A 44 -43.11 -7.29 -10.05
N ASN A 45 -43.25 -8.50 -9.53
CA ASN A 45 -42.11 -9.38 -9.26
C ASN A 45 -41.49 -9.87 -10.58
N SER A 46 -40.30 -10.46 -10.52
CA SER A 46 -39.70 -11.09 -11.71
C SER A 46 -40.53 -12.29 -12.16
N GLY A 47 -40.93 -12.34 -13.42
CA GLY A 47 -41.84 -13.36 -13.94
C GLY A 47 -42.35 -13.07 -15.35
N LYS A 48 -43.19 -13.96 -15.86
CA LYS A 48 -43.90 -13.80 -17.13
C LYS A 48 -45.35 -13.43 -16.82
N TYR A 49 -45.82 -12.33 -17.41
CA TYR A 49 -47.17 -11.83 -17.25
C TYR A 49 -47.83 -11.67 -18.61
N THR A 50 -49.12 -11.97 -18.73
CA THR A 50 -49.89 -11.71 -19.94
C THR A 50 -50.96 -10.67 -19.64
N LEU A 51 -50.84 -9.51 -20.27
CA LEU A 51 -51.79 -8.41 -20.12
C LEU A 51 -52.88 -8.56 -21.18
N TYR A 52 -54.11 -8.78 -20.74
CA TYR A 52 -55.30 -8.78 -21.57
C TYR A 52 -56.01 -7.44 -21.47
N VAL A 53 -56.44 -6.90 -22.60
CA VAL A 53 -57.17 -5.65 -22.70
C VAL A 53 -58.38 -5.85 -23.60
N ARG A 54 -59.55 -5.47 -23.10
CA ARG A 54 -60.80 -5.52 -23.85
C ARG A 54 -61.47 -4.15 -23.92
N ALA A 55 -61.98 -3.83 -25.10
CA ALA A 55 -62.85 -2.68 -25.33
C ALA A 55 -64.31 -3.15 -25.23
N ILE A 56 -65.11 -2.46 -24.43
CA ILE A 56 -66.52 -2.77 -24.17
C ILE A 56 -67.35 -1.55 -24.57
N SER A 57 -68.53 -1.77 -25.14
CA SER A 57 -69.47 -0.68 -25.41
C SER A 57 -70.07 -0.15 -24.10
N ASN A 58 -70.21 1.17 -23.97
CA ASN A 58 -70.82 1.78 -22.79
C ASN A 58 -72.37 1.70 -22.83
N GLU A 59 -72.98 1.49 -24.00
CA GLU A 59 -74.43 1.27 -24.17
C GLU A 59 -74.88 -0.12 -23.70
N ASP A 60 -74.16 -1.17 -24.08
CA ASP A 60 -74.36 -2.53 -23.59
C ASP A 60 -73.05 -3.07 -23.01
N LYS A 61 -72.96 -3.01 -21.68
CA LYS A 61 -71.80 -3.45 -20.89
C LYS A 61 -71.50 -4.95 -21.02
N ARG A 62 -72.34 -5.72 -21.73
CA ARG A 62 -72.12 -7.15 -22.05
C ARG A 62 -71.44 -7.37 -23.40
N THR A 63 -71.38 -6.36 -24.27
CA THR A 63 -70.79 -6.49 -25.62
C THR A 63 -69.30 -6.17 -25.61
N VAL A 64 -68.48 -7.20 -25.78
CA VAL A 64 -67.03 -7.07 -25.97
C VAL A 64 -66.77 -6.79 -27.45
N ILE A 65 -66.22 -5.62 -27.77
CA ILE A 65 -65.94 -5.18 -29.14
C ILE A 65 -64.70 -5.88 -29.68
N LYS A 66 -63.63 -5.92 -28.87
CA LYS A 66 -62.36 -6.52 -29.24
C LYS A 66 -61.48 -6.78 -28.03
N GLU A 67 -60.78 -7.90 -28.04
CA GLU A 67 -59.78 -8.28 -27.04
C GLU A 67 -58.39 -8.38 -27.67
N ARG A 68 -57.36 -7.95 -26.95
CA ARG A 68 -55.94 -8.07 -27.31
C ARG A 68 -55.13 -8.47 -26.09
N SER A 69 -54.09 -9.28 -26.29
CA SER A 69 -53.12 -9.65 -25.27
C SER A 69 -51.70 -9.20 -25.65
N ILE A 70 -50.88 -8.90 -24.66
CA ILE A 70 -49.44 -8.66 -24.79
C ILE A 70 -48.68 -9.36 -23.67
N ASP A 71 -47.60 -10.05 -24.03
CA ASP A 71 -46.72 -10.71 -23.07
C ASP A 71 -45.70 -9.71 -22.51
N ILE A 72 -45.56 -9.68 -21.19
CA ILE A 72 -44.65 -8.83 -20.44
C ILE A 72 -43.71 -9.75 -19.66
N ILE A 73 -42.42 -9.69 -19.94
CA ILE A 73 -41.38 -10.44 -19.24
C ILE A 73 -40.60 -9.47 -18.35
N VAL A 74 -40.63 -9.72 -17.04
CA VAL A 74 -39.86 -8.93 -16.06
C VAL A 74 -38.69 -9.78 -15.60
N ASP A 75 -37.49 -9.46 -16.08
CA ASP A 75 -36.27 -10.16 -15.71
C ASP A 75 -35.90 -9.93 -14.24
N ALA A 76 -35.31 -10.94 -13.61
CA ALA A 76 -34.81 -10.85 -12.26
C ALA A 76 -33.63 -9.86 -12.17
N PRO A 77 -33.51 -9.10 -11.07
CA PRO A 77 -32.44 -8.13 -10.91
C PRO A 77 -31.05 -8.77 -10.99
N PHE A 78 -30.16 -8.17 -11.78
CA PHE A 78 -28.82 -8.70 -12.08
C PHE A 78 -27.95 -8.93 -10.83
N TRP A 79 -28.15 -8.14 -9.76
CA TRP A 79 -27.43 -8.29 -8.49
C TRP A 79 -27.79 -9.55 -7.70
N ARG A 80 -28.87 -10.25 -8.05
CA ARG A 80 -29.29 -11.54 -7.45
C ARG A 80 -28.90 -12.75 -8.28
N THR A 81 -28.17 -12.57 -9.38
CA THR A 81 -27.70 -13.69 -10.20
C THR A 81 -26.63 -14.49 -9.44
N GLY A 82 -26.58 -15.82 -9.65
CA GLY A 82 -25.57 -16.67 -9.00
C GLY A 82 -24.13 -16.23 -9.28
N TRP A 83 -23.88 -15.75 -10.50
CA TRP A 83 -22.59 -15.16 -10.88
C TRP A 83 -22.26 -13.88 -10.12
N ALA A 84 -23.24 -13.01 -9.86
CA ALA A 84 -23.02 -11.82 -9.04
C ALA A 84 -22.62 -12.18 -7.60
N ILE A 85 -23.29 -13.17 -6.99
CA ILE A 85 -22.94 -13.67 -5.65
C ILE A 85 -21.52 -14.26 -5.64
N LEU A 86 -21.17 -15.04 -6.67
CA LEU A 86 -19.83 -15.61 -6.82
C LEU A 86 -18.76 -14.50 -6.91
N ILE A 87 -18.99 -13.46 -7.73
CA ILE A 87 -18.09 -12.32 -7.85
C ILE A 87 -17.92 -11.60 -6.51
N TYR A 88 -19.02 -11.30 -5.80
CA TYR A 88 -18.92 -10.66 -4.48
C TYR A 88 -18.12 -11.51 -3.49
N THR A 89 -18.31 -12.83 -3.53
CA THR A 89 -17.58 -13.77 -2.67
C THR A 89 -16.09 -13.76 -2.99
N ILE A 90 -15.72 -13.77 -4.27
CA ILE A 90 -14.31 -13.66 -4.71
C ILE A 90 -13.71 -12.34 -4.27
N VAL A 91 -14.38 -11.21 -4.53
CA VAL A 91 -13.90 -9.88 -4.14
C VAL A 91 -13.70 -9.80 -2.63
N PHE A 92 -14.64 -10.33 -1.85
CA PHE A 92 -14.52 -10.37 -0.40
C PHE A 92 -13.30 -11.19 0.06
N ILE A 93 -13.07 -12.37 -0.52
CA ILE A 93 -11.90 -13.20 -0.22
C ILE A 93 -10.60 -12.48 -0.62
N LEU A 94 -10.55 -11.83 -1.78
CA LEU A 94 -9.39 -11.07 -2.22
C LEU A 94 -9.06 -9.91 -1.27
N VAL A 95 -10.07 -9.18 -0.80
CA VAL A 95 -9.90 -8.12 0.21
C VAL A 95 -9.35 -8.69 1.51
N LEU A 96 -9.86 -9.83 1.99
CA LEU A 96 -9.34 -10.48 3.19
C LEU A 96 -7.88 -10.91 3.03
N ILE A 97 -7.52 -11.51 1.90
CA ILE A 97 -6.14 -11.90 1.59
C ILE A 97 -5.24 -10.67 1.55
N PHE A 98 -5.68 -9.60 0.89
CA PHE A 98 -4.93 -8.35 0.79
C PHE A 98 -4.67 -7.73 2.17
N VAL A 99 -5.71 -7.62 3.01
CA VAL A 99 -5.60 -7.09 4.38
C VAL A 99 -4.68 -7.96 5.23
N TYR A 100 -4.82 -9.28 5.16
CA TYR A 100 -3.97 -10.23 5.88
C TYR A 100 -2.50 -10.06 5.49
N HIS A 101 -2.21 -9.99 4.19
CA HIS A 101 -0.85 -9.83 3.70
C HIS A 101 -0.25 -8.49 4.12
N TRP A 102 -1.05 -7.41 4.04
CA TRP A 102 -0.64 -6.08 4.48
C TRP A 102 -0.31 -6.02 5.98
N LEU A 103 -1.11 -6.68 6.83
CA LEU A 103 -0.86 -6.78 8.26
C LEU A 103 0.43 -7.56 8.58
N ILE A 104 0.69 -8.65 7.86
CA ILE A 104 1.92 -9.44 8.02
C ILE A 104 3.15 -8.62 7.63
N LEU A 105 3.11 -7.92 6.49
CA LEU A 105 4.22 -7.08 6.04
C LEU A 105 4.53 -5.98 7.06
N ARG A 106 3.51 -5.32 7.60
CA ARG A 106 3.69 -4.32 8.66
C ARG A 106 4.31 -4.92 9.93
N LYS A 107 3.86 -6.10 10.34
CA LYS A 107 4.40 -6.78 11.52
C LYS A 107 5.86 -7.21 11.31
N GLN A 108 6.20 -7.72 10.12
CA GLN A 108 7.57 -8.08 9.78
C GLN A 108 8.49 -6.87 9.77
N LYS A 109 8.05 -5.75 9.19
CA LYS A 109 8.83 -4.49 9.21
C LYS A 109 9.14 -4.04 10.63
N LYS A 110 8.12 -3.98 11.49
CA LYS A 110 8.29 -3.59 12.90
C LYS A 110 9.24 -4.52 13.68
N ILE A 111 9.12 -5.83 13.49
CA ILE A 111 10.03 -6.81 14.11
C ILE A 111 11.46 -6.61 13.60
N SER A 112 11.63 -6.25 12.33
CA SER A 112 12.95 -5.99 11.77
C SER A 112 13.58 -4.74 12.38
N GLU A 113 12.83 -3.65 12.52
CA GLU A 113 13.28 -2.41 13.16
C GLU A 113 13.70 -2.67 14.62
N GLU A 114 12.85 -3.33 15.41
CA GLU A 114 13.14 -3.66 16.81
C GLU A 114 14.38 -4.56 16.96
N LYS A 115 14.59 -5.50 16.02
CA LYS A 115 15.80 -6.33 16.01
C LYS A 115 17.05 -5.49 15.77
N ILE A 116 17.00 -4.55 14.83
CA ILE A 116 18.15 -3.70 14.50
C ILE A 116 18.51 -2.82 15.71
N ASP A 117 17.51 -2.17 16.32
CA ASP A 117 17.72 -1.35 17.52
C ASP A 117 18.33 -2.17 18.67
N PHE A 118 17.85 -3.40 18.87
CA PHE A 118 18.44 -4.33 19.84
C PHE A 118 19.93 -4.58 19.58
N PHE A 119 20.33 -4.84 18.33
CA PHE A 119 21.74 -5.07 17.98
C PHE A 119 22.60 -3.81 18.16
N ILE A 120 22.08 -2.64 17.77
CA ILE A 120 22.78 -1.35 17.95
C ILE A 120 23.05 -1.11 19.44
N ASN A 121 22.02 -1.22 20.27
CA ASN A 121 22.14 -1.00 21.72
C ASN A 121 23.09 -2.02 22.36
N THR A 122 22.93 -3.31 22.04
CA THR A 122 23.81 -4.38 22.54
C THR A 122 25.27 -4.11 22.18
N ALA A 123 25.53 -3.66 20.94
CA ALA A 123 26.87 -3.34 20.50
C ALA A 123 27.48 -2.14 21.25
N HIS A 124 26.70 -1.09 21.52
CA HIS A 124 27.12 0.03 22.37
C HIS A 124 27.45 -0.42 23.80
N ASP A 125 26.60 -1.28 24.37
CA ASP A 125 26.78 -1.85 25.71
C ASP A 125 28.03 -2.74 25.81
N ILE A 126 28.45 -3.38 24.70
CA ILE A 126 29.71 -4.13 24.61
C ILE A 126 30.92 -3.21 24.44
N ARG A 127 30.80 -2.13 23.65
CA ARG A 127 31.91 -1.19 23.38
C ARG A 127 32.40 -0.51 24.66
N THR A 128 31.47 -0.10 25.53
CA THR A 128 31.78 0.61 26.77
C THR A 128 32.76 -0.16 27.68
N PRO A 129 32.46 -1.40 28.12
CA PRO A 129 33.38 -2.18 28.96
C PRO A 129 34.67 -2.53 28.24
N LEU A 130 34.64 -2.77 26.91
CA LEU A 130 35.88 -3.00 26.14
C LEU A 130 36.81 -1.79 26.14
N THR A 131 36.26 -0.58 26.05
CA THR A 131 37.03 0.67 26.12
C THR A 131 37.61 0.87 27.52
N LEU A 132 36.83 0.53 28.55
CA LEU A 132 37.30 0.56 29.94
C LEU A 132 38.38 -0.49 30.25
N ILE A 133 38.40 -1.63 29.54
CA ILE A 133 39.48 -2.64 29.63
C ILE A 133 40.70 -2.20 28.82
N LYS A 134 40.49 -1.53 27.69
CA LYS A 134 41.55 -1.06 26.80
C LYS A 134 42.48 -0.06 27.49
N ALA A 135 41.93 0.98 28.11
CA ALA A 135 42.69 2.05 28.75
C ALA A 135 43.76 1.55 29.74
N PRO A 136 43.43 0.72 30.76
CA PRO A 136 44.44 0.22 31.70
C PRO A 136 45.42 -0.77 31.05
N LEU A 137 45.04 -1.47 29.98
CA LEU A 137 45.99 -2.31 29.24
C LEU A 137 47.00 -1.47 28.44
N GLU A 138 46.57 -0.34 27.87
CA GLU A 138 47.47 0.62 27.20
C GLU A 138 48.41 1.24 28.22
N ASP A 139 47.88 1.70 29.37
CA ASP A 139 48.69 2.26 30.46
C ASP A 139 49.76 1.27 30.94
N VAL A 140 49.41 0.00 31.19
CA VAL A 140 50.37 -1.03 31.61
C VAL A 140 51.41 -1.34 30.52
N SER A 141 51.01 -1.28 29.24
CA SER A 141 51.95 -1.53 28.13
C SER A 141 52.99 -0.41 28.00
N GLU A 142 52.59 0.85 28.24
CA GLU A 142 53.42 2.03 28.05
C GLU A 142 54.21 2.46 29.29
N SER A 143 53.66 2.27 30.49
CA SER A 143 54.20 2.85 31.73
C SER A 143 54.93 1.87 32.65
N GLU A 144 54.70 0.56 32.53
CA GLU A 144 55.27 -0.45 33.42
C GLU A 144 56.49 -1.16 32.80
N ASN A 145 57.48 -1.51 33.62
CA ASN A 145 58.62 -2.33 33.20
C ASN A 145 58.22 -3.81 33.18
N LEU A 146 57.60 -4.24 32.08
CA LEU A 146 57.17 -5.61 31.89
C LEU A 146 58.34 -6.52 31.49
N THR A 147 58.26 -7.80 31.85
CA THR A 147 59.14 -8.81 31.26
C THR A 147 58.81 -9.00 29.77
N GLN A 148 59.73 -9.60 29.00
CA GLN A 148 59.48 -9.89 27.57
C GLN A 148 58.17 -10.68 27.35
N THR A 149 57.85 -11.62 28.25
CA THR A 149 56.59 -12.38 28.22
C THR A 149 55.39 -11.53 28.64
N GLY A 150 55.57 -10.61 29.59
CA GLY A 150 54.56 -9.62 29.98
C GLY A 150 54.14 -8.73 28.81
N HIS A 151 55.11 -8.13 28.10
CA HIS A 151 54.83 -7.32 26.90
C HIS A 151 54.07 -8.12 25.83
N SER A 152 54.54 -9.33 25.50
CA SER A 152 53.88 -10.18 24.51
C SER A 152 52.42 -10.51 24.87
N ASN A 153 52.15 -10.76 26.15
CA ASN A 153 50.81 -11.06 26.64
C ASN A 153 49.89 -9.82 26.58
N VAL A 154 50.37 -8.65 27.03
CA VAL A 154 49.61 -7.39 26.99
C VAL A 154 49.32 -6.97 25.56
N ASP A 155 50.30 -7.05 24.67
CA ASP A 155 50.11 -6.79 23.23
C ASP A 155 49.05 -7.71 22.61
N THR A 156 49.04 -8.97 23.01
CA THR A 156 48.04 -9.94 22.53
C THR A 156 46.64 -9.58 23.05
N ALA A 157 46.53 -9.17 24.33
CA ALA A 157 45.26 -8.70 24.88
C ALA A 157 44.77 -7.42 24.17
N LEU A 158 45.65 -6.44 23.95
CA LEU A 158 45.33 -5.21 23.23
C LEU A 158 44.89 -5.47 21.79
N ARG A 159 45.57 -6.36 21.07
CA ARG A 159 45.14 -6.80 19.71
C ARG A 159 43.73 -7.40 19.73
N ASN A 160 43.42 -8.24 20.71
CA ASN A 160 42.10 -8.86 20.84
C ASN A 160 41.01 -7.82 21.20
N VAL A 161 41.29 -6.89 22.11
CA VAL A 161 40.35 -5.82 22.46
C VAL A 161 40.06 -4.92 21.26
N ASN A 162 41.10 -4.52 20.52
CA ASN A 162 40.93 -3.73 19.29
C ASN A 162 40.16 -4.50 18.21
N LEU A 163 40.40 -5.81 18.06
CA LEU A 163 39.62 -6.66 17.16
C LEU A 163 38.14 -6.66 17.54
N LEU A 164 37.81 -6.85 18.82
CA LEU A 164 36.43 -6.84 19.31
C LEU A 164 35.77 -5.49 19.07
N LEU A 165 36.43 -4.37 19.41
CA LEU A 165 35.92 -3.02 19.16
C LEU A 165 35.62 -2.78 17.67
N ARG A 166 36.49 -3.26 16.77
CA ARG A 166 36.28 -3.18 15.32
C ARG A 166 35.08 -4.03 14.88
N LEU A 167 34.97 -5.26 15.36
CA LEU A 167 33.83 -6.14 15.03
C LEU A 167 32.50 -5.57 15.50
N THR A 168 32.44 -5.04 16.72
CA THR A 168 31.26 -4.36 17.27
C THR A 168 30.87 -3.16 16.41
N THR A 169 31.85 -2.38 15.96
CA THR A 169 31.60 -1.21 15.09
C THR A 169 31.09 -1.64 13.72
N ASN A 170 31.70 -2.64 13.10
CA ASN A 170 31.27 -3.16 11.80
C ASN A 170 29.85 -3.75 11.88
N LEU A 171 29.51 -4.42 12.98
CA LEU A 171 28.16 -4.94 13.19
C LEU A 171 27.11 -3.82 13.24
N ILE A 172 27.38 -2.73 13.98
CA ILE A 172 26.50 -1.55 14.02
C ILE A 172 26.33 -0.97 12.62
N ASN A 173 27.44 -0.79 11.89
CA ASN A 173 27.42 -0.21 10.56
C ASN A 173 26.63 -1.08 9.57
N PHE A 174 26.77 -2.41 9.66
CA PHE A 174 25.99 -3.35 8.85
C PHE A 174 24.49 -3.25 9.15
N GLN A 175 24.11 -3.26 10.43
CA GLN A 175 22.70 -3.16 10.83
C GLN A 175 22.08 -1.79 10.49
N LYS A 176 22.87 -0.72 10.58
CA LYS A 176 22.49 0.61 10.11
C LYS A 176 22.30 0.66 8.59
N ALA A 177 23.17 0.01 7.81
CA ALA A 177 23.03 -0.01 6.36
C ALA A 177 21.70 -0.62 5.91
N ASP A 178 21.20 -1.66 6.60
CA ASP A 178 19.86 -2.23 6.33
C ASP A 178 18.71 -1.25 6.64
N LEU A 179 18.87 -0.35 7.63
CA LEU A 179 17.89 0.72 7.92
C LEU A 179 17.97 1.88 6.92
N TYR A 180 19.17 2.44 6.72
CA TYR A 180 19.36 3.66 5.91
C TYR A 180 19.33 3.40 4.40
N ALA A 181 19.54 2.15 3.95
CA ALA A 181 19.27 1.78 2.55
C ALA A 181 17.79 2.02 2.16
N ALA A 182 16.89 2.15 3.15
CA ALA A 182 15.46 2.38 2.90
C ALA A 182 15.06 3.88 2.78
N GLU A 183 15.88 4.82 3.25
CA GLU A 183 15.55 6.26 3.23
C GLU A 183 16.77 7.09 2.81
N LEU A 184 17.00 7.18 1.49
CA LEU A 184 17.95 8.14 0.94
C LEU A 184 17.39 9.56 1.10
N TYR A 185 18.07 10.38 1.89
CA TYR A 185 17.78 11.80 2.04
C TYR A 185 18.58 12.59 1.01
N ILE A 186 18.07 12.58 -0.22
CA ILE A 186 18.69 13.27 -1.35
C ILE A 186 18.46 14.78 -1.21
N ALA A 187 19.53 15.55 -1.11
CA ALA A 187 19.50 17.00 -1.16
C ALA A 187 20.55 17.54 -2.15
N GLU A 188 20.33 18.75 -2.65
CA GLU A 188 21.29 19.43 -3.51
C GLU A 188 22.47 19.96 -2.69
N HIS A 189 23.67 19.52 -3.04
CA HIS A 189 24.90 19.89 -2.34
C HIS A 189 26.00 20.28 -3.34
N GLU A 190 26.81 21.24 -2.92
CA GLU A 190 28.00 21.66 -3.67
C GLU A 190 29.14 20.66 -3.38
N VAL A 191 29.57 19.95 -4.41
CA VAL A 191 30.49 18.80 -4.27
C VAL A 191 31.86 19.24 -3.78
N LYS A 192 32.35 20.39 -4.25
CA LYS A 192 33.71 20.82 -3.93
C LYS A 192 33.85 21.11 -2.43
N ALA A 193 32.92 21.87 -1.86
CA ALA A 193 32.84 22.14 -0.44
C ALA A 193 32.69 20.86 0.38
N PHE A 194 31.89 19.91 -0.09
CA PHE A 194 31.74 18.62 0.57
C PHE A 194 33.04 17.79 0.57
N ILE A 195 33.74 17.71 -0.56
CA ILE A 195 35.02 16.99 -0.67
C ILE A 195 36.11 17.71 0.14
N GLU A 196 36.16 19.04 0.15
CA GLU A 196 37.11 19.81 0.97
C GLU A 196 36.87 19.58 2.47
N GLU A 197 35.62 19.54 2.93
CA GLU A 197 35.26 19.22 4.32
C GLU A 197 35.76 17.83 4.74
N ILE A 198 35.58 16.83 3.87
CA ILE A 198 36.12 15.48 4.11
C ILE A 198 37.65 15.54 4.13
N ALA A 199 38.28 16.11 3.11
CA ALA A 199 39.73 16.18 2.98
C ALA A 199 40.40 16.84 4.19
N ASP A 200 39.82 17.93 4.71
CA ASP A 200 40.36 18.63 5.87
C ASP A 200 40.26 17.80 7.16
N SER A 201 39.22 16.98 7.31
CA SER A 201 39.10 16.07 8.46
C SER A 201 40.24 15.04 8.54
N PHE A 202 40.87 14.71 7.40
CA PHE A 202 41.99 13.75 7.32
C PHE A 202 43.36 14.40 7.28
N ARG A 203 43.44 15.71 7.04
CA ARG A 203 44.71 16.43 6.89
C ARG A 203 45.56 16.34 8.16
N SER A 204 44.95 16.48 9.33
CA SER A 204 45.63 16.32 10.62
C SER A 204 46.19 14.90 10.84
N TYR A 205 45.49 13.86 10.37
CA TYR A 205 45.98 12.49 10.46
C TYR A 205 47.14 12.23 9.48
N ALA A 206 47.04 12.74 8.25
CA ALA A 206 48.09 12.62 7.25
C ALA A 206 49.39 13.32 7.69
N GLU A 207 49.29 14.50 8.32
CA GLU A 207 50.43 15.20 8.90
C GLU A 207 51.11 14.38 10.01
N MET A 208 50.33 13.77 10.91
CA MET A 208 50.88 12.89 11.96
C MET A 208 51.61 11.67 11.39
N GLN A 209 51.18 11.15 10.24
CA GLN A 209 51.79 9.99 9.57
C GLN A 209 52.85 10.37 8.52
N ASN A 210 53.20 11.66 8.38
CA ASN A 210 54.09 12.16 7.31
C ASN A 210 53.66 11.74 5.89
N ILE A 211 52.36 11.72 5.62
CA ILE A 211 51.80 11.38 4.30
C ILE A 211 51.50 12.67 3.54
N GLU A 212 52.00 12.77 2.30
CA GLU A 212 51.65 13.87 1.40
C GLU A 212 50.21 13.69 0.89
N PHE A 213 49.29 14.52 1.39
CA PHE A 213 47.87 14.47 1.06
C PHE A 213 47.46 15.69 0.22
N THR A 214 47.02 15.45 -1.02
CA THR A 214 46.55 16.50 -1.94
C THR A 214 45.14 16.21 -2.46
N CYS A 215 44.26 17.21 -2.36
CA CYS A 215 42.94 17.19 -2.97
C CYS A 215 42.97 18.01 -4.28
N LYS A 216 42.52 17.42 -5.40
CA LYS A 216 42.43 18.08 -6.71
C LYS A 216 41.01 17.93 -7.26
N SER A 217 40.43 19.02 -7.75
CA SER A 217 39.13 19.03 -8.43
C SER A 217 39.24 19.67 -9.81
N ASP A 218 38.68 19.03 -10.84
CA ASP A 218 38.67 19.54 -12.22
C ASP A 218 37.50 20.49 -12.52
N PHE A 219 36.65 20.75 -11.53
CA PHE A 219 35.47 21.61 -11.62
C PHE A 219 35.54 22.72 -10.56
N GLN A 220 35.01 23.90 -10.91
CA GLN A 220 35.09 25.09 -10.06
C GLN A 220 33.85 25.25 -9.16
N TYR A 221 32.70 24.79 -9.62
CA TYR A 221 31.43 24.75 -8.88
C TYR A 221 30.57 23.62 -9.48
N LEU A 222 30.12 22.68 -8.65
CA LEU A 222 29.25 21.60 -9.09
C LEU A 222 28.24 21.25 -8.00
N ASN A 223 26.98 21.63 -8.21
CA ASN A 223 25.89 21.14 -7.38
C ASN A 223 25.37 19.81 -7.94
N VAL A 224 25.24 18.81 -7.08
CA VAL A 224 24.57 17.55 -7.40
C VAL A 224 23.68 17.12 -6.25
N TRP A 225 22.68 16.34 -6.61
CA TRP A 225 21.71 15.76 -5.70
C TRP A 225 22.27 14.44 -5.20
N PHE A 226 22.66 14.37 -3.93
CA PHE A 226 23.12 13.14 -3.29
C PHE A 226 22.82 13.15 -1.80
N ASP A 227 22.88 11.98 -1.17
CA ASP A 227 22.76 11.84 0.29
C ASP A 227 24.15 12.01 0.92
N LYS A 228 24.34 13.10 1.68
CA LYS A 228 25.63 13.44 2.28
C LYS A 228 26.11 12.38 3.29
N GLU A 229 25.22 11.73 4.05
CA GLU A 229 25.61 10.77 5.09
C GLU A 229 26.14 9.47 4.49
N VAL A 230 25.51 8.97 3.43
CA VAL A 230 25.94 7.74 2.75
C VAL A 230 27.34 7.92 2.17
N TYR A 231 27.60 9.03 1.47
CA TYR A 231 28.89 9.28 0.84
C TYR A 231 30.01 9.61 1.85
N PHE A 232 29.68 10.27 2.97
CA PHE A 232 30.62 10.49 4.06
C PHE A 232 31.12 9.16 4.66
N PHE A 233 30.20 8.22 4.88
CA PHE A 233 30.54 6.89 5.40
C PHE A 233 31.45 6.09 4.45
N PHE A 234 31.17 6.09 3.14
CA PHE A 234 32.00 5.42 2.15
C PHE A 234 33.39 6.07 1.99
N GLY A 235 33.47 7.40 2.02
CA GLY A 235 34.75 8.11 1.97
C GLY A 235 35.67 7.75 3.15
N TYR A 236 35.09 7.68 4.35
CA TYR A 236 35.83 7.30 5.56
C TYR A 236 36.32 5.84 5.52
N LEU A 237 35.51 4.93 4.98
CA LEU A 237 35.85 3.51 4.89
C LEU A 237 36.95 3.22 3.86
N PHE A 238 36.97 3.96 2.74
CA PHE A 238 37.99 3.82 1.70
C PHE A 238 39.37 4.29 2.18
N LEU A 239 39.43 5.45 2.84
CA LEU A 239 40.67 6.04 3.33
C LEU A 239 41.30 5.29 4.51
N LEU A 240 40.49 4.64 5.37
CA LEU A 240 41.00 3.78 6.45
C LEU A 240 41.48 2.39 5.99
N SER A 241 41.22 2.03 4.72
CA SER A 241 41.58 0.72 4.18
C SER A 241 42.92 0.69 3.44
N GLN A 242 43.56 1.86 3.26
CA GLN A 242 44.93 2.00 2.74
C GLN A 242 45.91 2.29 3.87
#